data_AF-A0A7J6W6N8-F1
#
_entry.id   AF-A0A7J6W6N8-F1
#
_cell.length_a   1.000
_cell.length_b   1.000
_cell.length_c   1.000
_cell.angle_alpha   90.00
_cell.angle_beta   90.00
_cell.angle_gamma   90.00
#
_symmetry.space_group_name_H-M   'P 1'
#
loop_
_entity.id
_entity.type
_entity.pdbx_description
1 polymer ?
#
loop_
_entity_poly.entity_id
_entity_poly.type
_entity_poly.pdbx_seq_one_letter_code
_entity_poly.pdbx_strand_id
1 'polypeptide(L)'
;MEELFLYYNMLCLAITESIKDVCDAKVFPYIGVRIKWPNDLYLNGVEIGGILCTSAYRSKKFNVTGGMGLNVDNELPTTCLNKVSNELSASTD
;
A
#
# COMPACT_ATOMS: atom_id res chain seq x y z
N MET A 1 20.35 9.43 9.20
CA MET A 1 19.30 9.99 8.31
C MET A 1 19.09 9.06 7.12
N GLU A 2 20.14 8.65 6.42
CA GLU A 2 20.09 7.68 5.32
C GLU A 2 19.54 6.30 5.73
N GLU A 3 19.90 5.77 6.91
CA GLU A 3 19.38 4.48 7.39
C GLU A 3 17.85 4.48 7.58
N LEU A 4 17.28 5.58 8.09
CA LEU A 4 15.83 5.74 8.24
C LEU A 4 15.15 5.83 6.87
N PHE A 5 15.82 6.47 5.90
CA PHE A 5 15.34 6.54 4.53
C PHE A 5 15.31 5.16 3.87
N LEU A 6 16.37 4.36 4.03
CA LEU A 6 16.38 2.97 3.53
C LEU A 6 15.28 2.13 4.18
N TYR A 7 15.13 2.22 5.51
CA TYR A 7 14.05 1.52 6.22
C TYR A 7 12.67 1.88 5.69
N TYR A 8 12.45 3.18 5.43
CA TYR A 8 11.22 3.68 4.84
C TYR A 8 10.90 3.02 3.50
N ASN A 9 11.86 2.99 2.58
CA ASN A 9 11.67 2.38 1.26
C ASN A 9 11.43 0.86 1.36
N MET A 10 12.15 0.17 2.26
CA MET A 10 11.95 -1.26 2.50
C MET A 10 10.55 -1.57 3.04
N LEU A 11 10.03 -0.74 3.93
CA LEU A 11 8.66 -0.88 4.45
C LEU A 11 7.63 -0.69 3.34
N CYS A 12 7.80 0.34 2.49
CA CYS A 12 6.90 0.57 1.36
C CYS A 12 6.88 -0.61 0.39
N LEU A 13 8.06 -1.13 0.04
CA LEU A 13 8.18 -2.29 -0.85
C LEU A 13 7.54 -3.55 -0.23
N ALA A 14 7.85 -3.85 1.03
CA ALA A 14 7.32 -5.03 1.73
C ALA A 14 5.78 -5.03 1.76
N ILE A 15 5.18 -3.86 1.97
CA ILE A 15 3.73 -3.68 1.94
C ILE A 15 3.17 -3.94 0.54
N THR A 16 3.74 -3.35 -0.50
CA THR A 16 3.26 -3.55 -1.88
C THR A 16 3.39 -5.02 -2.31
N GLU A 17 4.47 -5.69 -1.96
CA GLU A 17 4.62 -7.13 -2.23
C GLU A 17 3.60 -7.96 -1.42
N SER A 18 3.37 -7.63 -0.15
CA SER A 18 2.36 -8.32 0.67
C SER A 18 0.95 -8.21 0.08
N ILE A 19 0.60 -7.05 -0.50
CA ILE A 19 -0.70 -6.87 -1.17
C ILE A 19 -0.80 -7.78 -2.40
N LYS A 20 0.27 -7.90 -3.21
CA LYS A 20 0.30 -8.81 -4.36
C LYS A 20 0.15 -10.26 -3.93
N ASP A 21 0.92 -10.70 -2.93
CA ASP A 21 0.85 -12.06 -2.40
C ASP A 21 -0.56 -12.43 -1.92
N VAL A 22 -1.26 -11.49 -1.25
CA VAL A 22 -2.64 -11.70 -0.82
C VAL A 22 -3.61 -11.79 -1.99
N CYS A 23 -3.41 -10.99 -3.05
CA CYS A 23 -4.22 -11.07 -4.26
C CYS A 23 -4.05 -12.43 -4.95
N ASP A 24 -2.80 -12.87 -5.12
CA ASP A 24 -2.46 -14.15 -5.75
C ASP A 24 -3.01 -15.33 -4.94
N ALA A 25 -2.86 -15.32 -3.61
CA ALA A 25 -3.31 -16.38 -2.73
C ALA A 25 -4.84 -16.53 -2.68
N LYS A 26 -5.59 -15.43 -2.85
CA LYS A 26 -7.06 -15.42 -2.78
C LYS A 26 -7.73 -15.53 -4.16
N VAL A 27 -6.95 -15.73 -5.23
CA VAL A 27 -7.45 -15.75 -6.62
C VAL A 27 -8.21 -14.46 -6.95
N PHE A 28 -7.79 -13.34 -6.36
CA PHE A 28 -8.29 -12.05 -6.81
C PHE A 28 -7.65 -11.72 -8.16
N PRO A 29 -8.38 -11.04 -9.07
CA PRO A 29 -7.76 -10.54 -10.29
C PRO A 29 -6.56 -9.66 -9.92
N TYR A 30 -5.45 -9.80 -10.65
CA TYR A 30 -4.21 -9.11 -10.34
C TYR A 30 -4.44 -7.60 -10.17
N ILE A 31 -4.28 -7.11 -8.94
CA ILE A 31 -4.46 -5.70 -8.60
C ILE A 31 -3.08 -5.04 -8.66
N GLY A 32 -2.84 -4.27 -9.72
CA GLY A 32 -1.56 -3.58 -9.96
C GLY A 32 -1.31 -2.38 -9.04
N VAL A 33 -1.23 -2.61 -7.72
CA VAL A 33 -0.90 -1.57 -6.74
C VAL A 33 0.54 -1.09 -6.94
N ARG A 34 0.73 0.22 -6.98
CA ARG A 34 2.02 0.89 -7.19
C ARG A 34 2.26 1.92 -6.10
N ILE A 35 3.53 2.15 -5.82
CA ILE A 35 3.96 3.23 -4.94
C ILE A 35 4.12 4.48 -5.79
N LYS A 36 3.37 5.54 -5.48
CA LYS A 36 3.73 6.89 -5.87
C LYS A 36 4.62 7.44 -4.75
N TRP A 37 5.88 7.61 -5.09
CA TRP A 37 6.89 8.00 -4.12
C TRP A 37 6.52 9.35 -3.46
N PRO A 38 6.73 9.49 -2.13
CA PRO A 38 7.33 8.50 -1.23
C PRO A 38 6.32 7.54 -0.58
N ASN A 39 5.06 7.92 -0.43
CA ASN A 39 4.20 7.36 0.60
C ASN A 39 2.80 6.92 0.13
N ASP A 40 2.41 7.23 -1.10
CA ASP A 40 1.04 7.00 -1.55
C ASP A 40 0.94 5.67 -2.31
N LEU A 41 -0.17 4.95 -2.11
CA LEU A 41 -0.48 3.72 -2.82
C LEU A 41 -1.54 4.01 -3.88
N TYR A 42 -1.21 3.66 -5.12
CA TYR A 42 -2.04 3.93 -6.28
C TYR A 42 -2.44 2.64 -6.99
N LEU A 43 -3.66 2.65 -7.52
CA LEU A 43 -4.21 1.60 -8.36
C LEU A 43 -4.85 2.25 -9.58
N ASN A 44 -4.42 1.86 -10.78
CA ASN A 44 -4.90 2.44 -12.05
C ASN A 44 -4.89 3.99 -12.10
N GLY A 45 -3.91 4.61 -11.43
CA GLY A 45 -3.78 6.08 -11.39
C GLY A 45 -4.63 6.78 -10.32
N VAL A 46 -5.39 6.05 -9.51
CA VAL A 46 -6.17 6.59 -8.38
C VAL A 46 -5.54 6.17 -7.06
N GLU A 47 -5.53 7.07 -6.08
CA GLU A 47 -5.02 6.80 -4.73
C GLU A 47 -5.99 5.92 -3.94
N ILE A 48 -5.46 4.83 -3.38
CA ILE A 48 -6.21 3.82 -2.61
C ILE A 48 -5.74 3.71 -1.16
N GLY A 49 -4.78 4.53 -0.75
CA GLY A 49 -4.20 4.45 0.58
C GLY A 49 -2.81 5.04 0.64
N GLY A 50 -2.16 4.85 1.78
CA GLY A 50 -0.84 5.39 2.00
C GLY A 50 -0.11 4.76 3.18
N ILE A 51 1.18 5.04 3.24
CA ILE A 51 2.11 4.48 4.21
C ILE A 51 2.73 5.64 4.98
N LEU A 52 2.47 5.67 6.29
CA LEU A 52 3.06 6.63 7.20
C LEU A 52 4.16 5.95 8.00
N CYS A 53 5.33 6.57 8.05
CA CYS A 53 6.41 6.12 8.89
C CYS A 53 6.87 7.27 9.76
N THR A 54 7.00 7.01 11.06
CA THR A 54 7.48 8.00 12.03
C THR A 54 8.66 7.41 12.78
N SER A 55 9.62 8.25 13.14
CA SER A 55 10.78 7.82 13.91
C SER A 55 11.02 8.74 15.09
N ALA A 56 11.33 8.17 16.25
CA ALA A 56 11.76 8.89 17.44
C ALA A 56 13.15 8.41 17.86
N TYR A 57 14.09 9.35 17.98
CA TYR A 57 15.43 9.05 18.47
C TYR A 57 15.53 9.33 19.97
N ARG A 58 15.86 8.29 20.75
CA ARG A 58 16.04 8.41 22.21
C ARG A 58 17.10 7.42 22.68
N SER A 59 17.98 7.86 23.58
CA SER A 59 18.98 7.00 24.22
C SER A 59 19.85 6.20 23.23
N LYS A 60 20.34 6.86 22.17
CA LYS A 60 21.15 6.25 21.10
C LYS A 60 20.44 5.13 20.31
N LYS A 61 19.11 5.14 20.27
CA LYS A 61 18.28 4.20 19.50
C LYS A 61 17.24 4.96 18.69
N PHE A 62 16.97 4.48 17.48
CA PHE A 62 15.82 4.89 16.68
C PHE A 62 14.66 3.93 16.95
N ASN A 63 13.51 4.48 17.33
CA ASN A 63 12.25 3.75 17.33
C ASN A 63 11.51 4.16 16.06
N VAL A 64 11.21 3.20 15.20
CA VAL A 64 10.52 3.46 13.93
C VAL A 64 9.17 2.77 13.97
N THR A 65 8.11 3.53 13.69
CA THR A 65 6.73 3.06 13.66
C THR A 65 6.17 3.28 12.26
N GLY A 66 5.86 2.19 11.58
CA GLY A 66 5.16 2.17 10.30
C GLY A 66 3.67 1.92 10.49
N GLY A 67 2.84 2.68 9.79
CA GLY A 67 1.41 2.49 9.68
C GLY A 67 0.99 2.51 8.21
N MET A 68 -0.02 1.71 7.87
CA MET A 68 -0.60 1.66 6.52
C MET A 68 -2.11 1.87 6.63
N GLY A 69 -2.65 2.72 5.76
CA GLY A 69 -4.08 2.83 5.51
C GLY A 69 -4.39 2.35 4.09
N LEU A 70 -5.42 1.53 3.94
CA LEU A 70 -5.94 1.06 2.65
C LEU A 70 -7.45 1.25 2.60
N ASN A 71 -7.93 1.75 1.48
CA ASN A 71 -9.34 1.80 1.14
C ASN A 71 -9.78 0.42 0.65
N VAL A 72 -10.39 -0.38 1.53
CA VAL A 72 -10.82 -1.75 1.20
C VAL A 72 -12.25 -1.77 0.65
N ASP A 73 -13.19 -1.15 1.35
CA ASP A 73 -14.63 -1.20 1.05
C ASP A 73 -15.32 0.19 1.13
N ASN A 74 -14.52 1.27 1.09
CA ASN A 74 -15.00 2.65 1.07
C ASN A 74 -14.81 3.27 -0.32
N GLU A 75 -15.80 3.10 -1.19
CA GLU A 75 -15.71 3.57 -2.59
C GLU A 75 -15.58 5.09 -2.73
N LEU A 76 -16.03 5.85 -1.74
CA LEU A 76 -16.00 7.32 -1.75
C LEU A 76 -15.02 7.86 -0.69
N PRO A 77 -14.32 8.97 -0.96
CA PRO A 77 -14.45 9.85 -2.13
C PRO A 77 -13.59 9.48 -3.35
N THR A 78 -12.63 8.56 -3.23
CA THR A 78 -11.70 8.22 -4.33
C THR A 78 -12.07 6.90 -5.01
N THR A 79 -11.73 5.78 -4.39
CA THR A 79 -12.06 4.40 -4.79
C THR A 79 -11.60 3.43 -3.69
N CYS A 80 -11.90 2.14 -3.83
CA CYS A 80 -11.44 1.08 -2.95
C CYS A 80 -11.04 -0.20 -3.70
N LEU A 81 -10.35 -1.12 -3.00
CA LEU A 81 -9.90 -2.40 -3.56
C LEU A 81 -11.05 -3.28 -4.03
N ASN A 82 -12.14 -3.38 -3.25
CA ASN A 82 -13.28 -4.23 -3.60
C ASN A 82 -13.94 -3.80 -4.91
N LYS A 83 -14.11 -2.48 -5.11
CA LYS A 83 -14.67 -1.94 -6.36
C LYS A 83 -13.85 -2.34 -7.57
N VAL A 84 -12.53 -2.15 -7.51
CA VAL A 84 -11.64 -2.49 -8.64
C VAL A 84 -11.60 -4.00 -8.88
N SER A 85 -11.64 -4.81 -7.82
CA SER A 85 -11.71 -6.27 -7.95
C SER A 85 -12.99 -6.74 -8.65
N ASN A 86 -14.13 -6.13 -8.32
CA ASN A 86 -15.41 -6.40 -8.97
C ASN A 86 -15.41 -5.98 -10.44
N GLU A 87 -14.86 -4.80 -10.76
CA GLU A 87 -14.75 -4.31 -12.15
C GLU A 87 -13.88 -5.23 -13.02
N LEU A 88 -12.74 -5.73 -12.51
CA LEU A 88 -11.90 -6.68 -13.24
C LEU A 88 -12.59 -8.03 -13.45
N SER A 89 -13.37 -8.48 -12.47
CA SER A 89 -14.13 -9.73 -12.56
C SER A 89 -15.22 -9.63 -13.64
N ALA A 90 -15.90 -8.47 -13.73
CA ALA A 90 -16.95 -8.22 -14.73
C ALA A 90 -16.43 -8.01 -16.16
N SER A 91 -15.16 -7.63 -16.34
CA SER A 91 -14.54 -7.46 -17.68
C SER A 91 -13.97 -8.74 -18.28
N THR A 92 -14.02 -9.85 -17.54
CA THR A 92 -13.48 -11.15 -17.96
C THR A 92 -14.57 -12.07 -18.55
N ASP A 93 -15.82 -11.61 -18.58
CA ASP A 93 -16.95 -12.21 -19.33
C ASP A 93 -17.12 -11.53 -20.70
#